data_AF-A0A9P6G6G8-F1
#
_entry.id   AF-A0A9P6G6G8-F1
#
_cell.length_a   1.000
_cell.length_b   1.000
_cell.length_c   1.000
_cell.angle_alpha   90.00
_cell.angle_beta   90.00
_cell.angle_gamma   90.00
#
_symmetry.space_group_name_H-M   'P 1'
#
loop_
_entity.id
_entity.type
_entity.pdbx_description
1 polymer ?
#
loop_
_entity_poly.entity_id
_entity_poly.type
_entity_poly.pdbx_seq_one_letter_code
_entity_poly.pdbx_strand_id
1 'polypeptide(L)'
;MTEKLNFKLAPVAGTFVTRDVDRNGPIVKLYIYPGLRAQEMGVSNLEVVVGAIRALPDEQYASLRCEPMLDYLHEAAEKWKMDFGIFSFDLKTPKQSRIKIYTRAPNTSVEYLMDALPLGGRYDMAMYSAEAIADVKGFWCTFIGDAPAGLPSEAGKPTTPKVYISPASFRKNDAEVLQRLRRYFATRKNADKMLPQMDNYEEALRRIYGEEFLESTGNIRFYVSCALANDQLRVVTYLCPQTLAREEEARKRMGR
;
A
#
# COMPACT_ATOMS: atom_id res chain seq x y z
N MET A 1 -17.20 10.24 -22.21
CA MET A 1 -15.90 9.62 -22.52
C MET A 1 -15.24 9.22 -21.20
N THR A 2 -15.37 7.95 -20.83
CA THR A 2 -14.77 7.38 -19.62
C THR A 2 -13.28 7.17 -19.88
N GLU A 3 -12.46 8.20 -19.62
CA GLU A 3 -11.05 7.97 -19.31
C GLU A 3 -11.01 7.15 -18.01
N LYS A 4 -11.08 5.82 -18.14
CA LYS A 4 -10.55 4.93 -17.10
C LYS A 4 -9.12 5.40 -16.88
N LEU A 5 -8.75 5.64 -15.62
CA LEU A 5 -7.37 5.93 -15.26
C LEU A 5 -6.48 4.85 -15.89
N ASN A 6 -5.82 5.21 -16.99
CA ASN A 6 -4.71 4.44 -17.51
C ASN A 6 -3.59 4.66 -16.49
N PHE A 7 -3.50 3.76 -15.51
CA PHE A 7 -2.36 3.65 -14.61
C PHE A 7 -1.13 3.31 -15.45
N LYS A 8 -0.57 4.32 -16.14
CA LYS A 8 0.79 4.23 -16.67
C LYS A 8 1.70 3.99 -15.47
N LEU A 9 2.58 3.02 -15.64
CA LEU A 9 3.65 2.62 -14.72
C LEU A 9 4.05 3.75 -13.78
N ALA A 10 4.10 3.45 -12.48
CA ALA A 10 4.83 4.18 -11.46
C ALA A 10 6.00 4.93 -12.09
N PRO A 11 6.14 6.26 -11.88
CA PRO A 11 7.12 7.08 -12.59
C PRO A 11 8.46 6.36 -12.73
N VAL A 12 8.99 6.28 -13.96
CA VAL A 12 10.27 5.60 -14.22
C VAL A 12 11.39 6.24 -13.40
N ALA A 13 11.29 7.54 -13.13
CA ALA A 13 12.13 8.22 -12.17
C ALA A 13 11.39 9.37 -11.51
N GLY A 14 12.00 9.88 -10.45
CA GLY A 14 11.54 11.03 -9.73
C GLY A 14 11.75 10.87 -8.24
N THR A 15 11.43 11.92 -7.52
CA THR A 15 11.50 11.93 -6.07
C THR A 15 10.33 12.73 -5.54
N PHE A 16 9.73 12.28 -4.45
CA PHE A 16 8.70 13.04 -3.75
C PHE A 16 8.87 12.92 -2.24
N VAL A 17 8.32 13.89 -1.53
CA VAL A 17 8.35 13.92 -0.06
C VAL A 17 6.95 13.79 0.50
N THR A 18 6.84 13.12 1.64
CA THR A 18 5.60 13.05 2.40
C THR A 18 5.81 13.57 3.80
N ARG A 19 4.78 14.19 4.38
CA ARG A 19 4.77 14.64 5.76
C ARG A 19 3.67 13.89 6.52
N ASP A 20 4.06 13.00 7.43
CA ASP A 20 3.11 12.44 8.39
C ASP A 20 2.79 13.53 9.42
N VAL A 21 1.52 13.85 9.58
CA VAL A 21 1.05 14.74 10.66
C VAL A 21 0.59 13.85 11.80
N ASP A 22 1.47 13.65 12.79
CA ASP A 22 1.19 12.90 14.02
C ASP A 22 1.12 13.85 15.23
N ARG A 23 0.57 13.37 16.34
CA ARG A 23 0.48 14.10 17.62
C ARG A 23 1.85 14.56 18.14
N ASN A 24 2.91 13.83 17.82
CA ASN A 24 4.27 14.10 18.27
C ASN A 24 5.08 14.99 17.30
N GLY A 25 4.42 15.58 16.32
CA GLY A 25 5.05 16.42 15.31
C GLY A 25 5.31 15.70 13.99
N PRO A 26 5.79 16.44 12.97
CA PRO A 26 5.84 15.93 11.62
C PRO A 26 7.00 14.95 11.39
N ILE A 27 6.72 13.85 10.69
CA ILE A 27 7.77 12.96 10.16
C ILE A 27 7.84 13.15 8.65
N VAL A 28 8.97 13.64 8.16
CA VAL A 28 9.22 13.77 6.72
C VAL A 28 9.87 12.49 6.20
N LYS A 29 9.49 12.08 4.99
CA LYS A 29 10.03 10.89 4.32
C LYS A 29 10.31 11.21 2.85
N LEU A 30 11.36 10.63 2.30
CA LEU A 30 11.77 10.81 0.92
C LEU A 30 11.56 9.54 0.11
N TYR A 31 10.85 9.62 -1.00
CA TYR A 31 10.52 8.51 -1.88
C TYR A 31 11.21 8.70 -3.22
N ILE A 32 11.83 7.64 -3.75
CA ILE A 32 12.68 7.67 -4.94
C ILE A 32 12.26 6.54 -5.87
N TYR A 33 12.11 6.86 -7.16
CA TYR A 33 11.93 5.87 -8.23
C TYR A 33 13.29 5.62 -8.91
N PRO A 34 13.84 4.38 -8.88
CA PRO A 34 15.20 4.12 -9.35
C PRO A 34 15.33 3.86 -10.85
N GLY A 35 14.24 3.87 -11.62
CA GLY A 35 14.20 3.31 -12.98
C GLY A 35 15.10 3.98 -14.01
N LEU A 36 15.32 5.30 -13.97
CA LEU A 36 16.31 5.93 -14.86
C LEU A 36 17.73 5.44 -14.55
N ARG A 37 18.07 5.27 -13.27
CA ARG A 37 19.39 4.76 -12.88
C ARG A 37 19.57 3.30 -13.27
N ALA A 38 18.50 2.51 -13.15
CA ALA A 38 18.48 1.11 -13.59
C ALA A 38 18.73 1.00 -15.10
N GLN A 39 18.05 1.83 -15.89
CA GLN A 39 18.24 1.91 -17.35
C GLN A 39 19.67 2.33 -17.73
N GLU A 40 20.21 3.37 -17.10
CA GLU A 40 21.58 3.85 -17.34
C GLU A 40 22.62 2.75 -17.08
N MET A 41 22.43 1.98 -16.01
CA MET A 41 23.35 0.91 -15.59
C MET A 41 23.10 -0.41 -16.32
N GLY A 42 21.99 -0.56 -17.05
CA GLY A 42 21.61 -1.83 -17.69
C GLY A 42 21.23 -2.93 -16.69
N VAL A 43 20.74 -2.58 -15.51
CA VAL A 43 20.34 -3.51 -14.43
C VAL A 43 18.89 -3.28 -14.02
N SER A 44 18.32 -4.15 -13.18
CA SER A 44 16.97 -3.99 -12.63
C SER A 44 16.87 -2.91 -11.55
N ASN A 45 15.64 -2.44 -11.29
CA ASN A 45 15.36 -1.54 -10.17
C ASN A 45 15.80 -2.11 -8.82
N LEU A 46 15.62 -3.42 -8.62
CA LEU A 46 16.02 -4.11 -7.40
C LEU A 46 17.54 -4.10 -7.24
N GLU A 47 18.30 -4.37 -8.31
CA GLU A 47 19.77 -4.35 -8.27
C GLU A 47 20.33 -2.97 -7.93
N VAL A 48 19.76 -1.89 -8.47
CA VAL A 48 20.14 -0.51 -8.10
C VAL A 48 19.97 -0.30 -6.60
N VAL A 49 18.84 -0.72 -6.04
CA VAL A 49 18.51 -0.49 -4.64
C VAL A 49 19.32 -1.38 -3.71
N VAL A 50 19.53 -2.65 -4.07
CA VAL A 50 20.42 -3.58 -3.36
C VAL A 50 21.84 -3.02 -3.31
N GLY A 51 22.36 -2.55 -4.45
CA GLY A 51 23.67 -1.91 -4.53
C GLY A 51 23.75 -0.66 -3.65
N ALA A 52 22.72 0.19 -3.66
CA ALA A 52 22.68 1.39 -2.82
C ALA A 52 22.62 1.07 -1.32
N ILE A 53 21.89 0.03 -0.90
CA ILE A 53 21.83 -0.40 0.50
C ILE A 53 23.18 -0.99 0.93
N ARG A 54 23.80 -1.83 0.09
CA ARG A 54 25.12 -2.44 0.36
C ARG A 54 26.27 -1.42 0.38
N ALA A 55 26.09 -0.28 -0.25
CA ALA A 55 27.05 0.83 -0.23
C ALA A 55 26.91 1.75 1.01
N LEU A 56 26.00 1.45 1.94
CA LEU A 56 25.93 2.17 3.21
C LEU A 56 27.18 1.93 4.07
N PRO A 57 27.54 2.85 4.98
CA PRO A 57 28.63 2.61 5.92
C PRO A 57 28.44 1.30 6.70
N ASP A 58 29.52 0.56 6.95
CA ASP A 58 29.48 -0.80 7.51
C ASP A 58 28.61 -0.93 8.77
N GLU A 59 28.75 -0.01 9.74
CA GLU A 59 27.94 -0.01 10.96
C GLU A 59 26.44 0.14 10.65
N GLN A 60 26.11 1.02 9.71
CA GLN A 60 24.72 1.26 9.30
C GLN A 60 24.18 0.05 8.54
N TYR A 61 24.94 -0.51 7.59
CA TYR A 61 24.55 -1.69 6.85
C TYR A 61 24.28 -2.88 7.76
N ALA A 62 25.23 -3.18 8.66
CA ALA A 62 25.11 -4.27 9.62
C ALA A 62 23.88 -4.13 10.53
N SER A 63 23.53 -2.89 10.90
CA SER A 63 22.36 -2.62 11.74
C SER A 63 21.02 -2.95 11.08
N LEU A 64 20.95 -2.96 9.74
CA LEU A 64 19.71 -3.21 9.00
C LEU A 64 19.29 -4.68 9.02
N ARG A 65 20.25 -5.62 9.13
CA ARG A 65 20.01 -7.07 9.05
C ARG A 65 19.13 -7.47 7.85
N CYS A 66 19.37 -6.83 6.70
CA CYS A 66 18.45 -6.85 5.58
C CYS A 66 18.63 -8.02 4.61
N GLU A 67 19.72 -8.79 4.67
CA GLU A 67 20.02 -9.85 3.70
C GLU A 67 18.88 -10.87 3.52
N PRO A 68 18.23 -11.41 4.57
CA PRO A 68 17.11 -12.34 4.39
C PRO A 68 15.95 -11.75 3.56
N MET A 69 15.71 -10.44 3.70
CA MET A 69 14.72 -9.74 2.89
C MET A 69 15.20 -9.58 1.45
N LEU A 70 16.47 -9.20 1.23
CA LEU A 70 17.02 -9.02 -0.12
C LEU A 70 17.02 -10.36 -0.89
N ASP A 71 17.40 -11.45 -0.24
CA ASP A 71 17.36 -12.81 -0.82
C ASP A 71 15.93 -13.20 -1.22
N TYR A 72 14.96 -12.99 -0.32
CA TYR A 72 13.55 -13.25 -0.64
C TYR A 72 13.06 -12.43 -1.84
N LEU A 73 13.46 -11.16 -1.94
CA LEU A 73 13.02 -10.30 -3.06
C LEU A 73 13.53 -10.80 -4.41
N HIS A 74 14.74 -11.38 -4.47
CA HIS A 74 15.24 -12.03 -5.67
C HIS A 74 14.41 -13.28 -6.02
N GLU A 75 14.13 -14.16 -5.06
CA GLU A 75 13.30 -15.35 -5.26
C GLU A 75 11.86 -15.00 -5.68
N ALA A 76 11.28 -13.99 -5.03
CA ALA A 76 9.91 -13.54 -5.29
C ALA A 76 9.77 -12.89 -6.67
N ALA A 77 10.82 -12.28 -7.20
CA ALA A 77 10.83 -11.77 -8.57
C ALA A 77 10.63 -12.91 -9.59
N GLU A 78 11.27 -14.05 -9.37
CA GLU A 78 11.12 -15.22 -10.24
C GLU A 78 9.77 -15.93 -10.03
N LYS A 79 9.45 -16.25 -8.77
CA LYS A 79 8.28 -17.04 -8.36
C LYS A 79 6.96 -16.30 -8.57
N TRP A 80 6.89 -15.04 -8.15
CA TRP A 80 5.64 -14.27 -8.10
C TRP A 80 5.59 -13.14 -9.12
N LYS A 81 6.64 -12.98 -9.95
CA LYS A 81 6.82 -11.80 -10.80
C LYS A 81 6.75 -10.51 -10.00
N MET A 82 7.33 -10.55 -8.78
CA MET A 82 7.42 -9.40 -7.91
C MET A 82 8.42 -8.39 -8.49
N ASP A 83 8.01 -7.14 -8.62
CA ASP A 83 8.82 -6.05 -9.15
C ASP A 83 9.02 -4.96 -8.08
N PHE A 84 10.12 -4.22 -8.20
CA PHE A 84 10.44 -3.09 -7.34
C PHE A 84 9.95 -1.77 -7.95
N GLY A 85 9.15 -1.02 -7.19
CA GLY A 85 8.62 0.27 -7.61
C GLY A 85 9.34 1.48 -7.01
N ILE A 86 9.49 1.56 -5.69
CA ILE A 86 9.89 2.79 -4.99
C ILE A 86 10.78 2.49 -3.79
N PHE A 87 11.86 3.23 -3.63
CA PHE A 87 12.69 3.26 -2.43
C PHE A 87 12.30 4.43 -1.53
N SER A 88 12.39 4.31 -0.21
CA SER A 88 12.38 5.47 0.67
C SER A 88 13.16 5.27 1.94
N PHE A 89 13.26 6.36 2.67
CA PHE A 89 13.64 6.37 4.06
C PHE A 89 12.99 7.54 4.80
N ASP A 90 12.99 7.47 6.13
CA ASP A 90 12.55 8.59 6.95
C ASP A 90 13.68 9.66 6.99
N LEU A 91 13.34 10.94 6.81
CA LEU A 91 14.31 12.05 6.92
C LEU A 91 14.58 12.37 8.39
N LYS A 92 15.32 11.47 9.04
CA LYS A 92 15.78 11.53 10.43
C LYS A 92 17.27 11.20 10.51
N THR A 93 17.82 11.22 11.72
CA THR A 93 19.17 10.68 11.95
C THR A 93 19.25 9.23 11.45
N PRO A 94 20.40 8.77 10.91
CA PRO A 94 20.52 7.42 10.34
C PRO A 94 20.04 6.31 11.27
N LYS A 95 20.38 6.39 12.57
CA LYS A 95 19.98 5.42 13.60
C LYS A 95 18.48 5.34 13.85
N GLN A 96 17.72 6.39 13.51
CA GLN A 96 16.28 6.46 13.69
C GLN A 96 15.52 6.34 12.36
N SER A 97 16.23 6.33 11.24
CA SER A 97 15.64 6.24 9.92
C SER A 97 15.29 4.80 9.58
N ARG A 98 14.10 4.60 9.02
CA ARG A 98 13.69 3.28 8.51
C ARG A 98 13.78 3.31 7.00
N ILE A 99 14.58 2.40 6.44
CA ILE A 99 14.61 2.15 5.00
C ILE A 99 13.35 1.40 4.60
N LYS A 100 12.88 1.73 3.41
CA LYS A 100 11.69 1.11 2.89
C LYS A 100 11.66 0.84 1.36
N ILE A 101 11.47 -0.43 0.96
CA ILE A 101 11.39 -1.02 -0.39
C ILE A 101 9.94 -1.34 -0.86
N TYR A 102 9.36 -0.55 -1.77
CA TYR A 102 8.04 -0.84 -2.35
C TYR A 102 8.14 -1.88 -3.44
N THR A 103 7.48 -3.03 -3.24
CA THR A 103 7.29 -4.05 -4.26
C THR A 103 5.84 -4.24 -4.69
N ARG A 104 5.65 -4.76 -5.89
CA ARG A 104 4.36 -5.13 -6.47
C ARG A 104 4.44 -6.53 -7.01
N ALA A 105 3.33 -7.26 -7.03
CA ALA A 105 3.23 -8.49 -7.81
C ALA A 105 1.83 -8.55 -8.44
N PRO A 106 1.69 -9.17 -9.63
CA PRO A 106 0.39 -9.39 -10.28
C PRO A 106 -0.46 -10.45 -9.56
N ASN A 107 0.12 -11.16 -8.59
CA ASN A 107 -0.54 -12.26 -7.93
C ASN A 107 -1.52 -11.78 -6.84
N THR A 108 -2.75 -12.30 -6.92
CA THR A 108 -3.87 -11.94 -6.06
C THR A 108 -4.26 -13.06 -5.09
N SER A 109 -3.52 -14.17 -5.05
CA SER A 109 -3.88 -15.32 -4.23
C SER A 109 -3.52 -15.15 -2.76
N VAL A 110 -4.24 -15.85 -1.89
CA VAL A 110 -3.87 -15.96 -0.47
C VAL A 110 -2.53 -16.68 -0.31
N GLU A 111 -2.17 -17.60 -1.22
CA GLU A 111 -0.87 -18.26 -1.20
C GLU A 111 0.27 -17.25 -1.37
N TYR A 112 0.17 -16.36 -2.36
CA TYR A 112 1.14 -15.27 -2.55
C TYR A 112 1.21 -14.37 -1.32
N LEU A 113 0.05 -13.96 -0.77
CA LEU A 113 0.00 -13.17 0.45
C LEU A 113 0.75 -13.88 1.60
N MET A 114 0.49 -15.17 1.80
CA MET A 114 1.07 -15.95 2.89
C MET A 114 2.54 -16.33 2.66
N ASP A 115 3.03 -16.24 1.44
CA ASP A 115 4.46 -16.34 1.13
C ASP A 115 5.18 -14.99 1.35
N ALA A 116 4.56 -13.89 0.91
CA ALA A 116 5.12 -12.54 1.04
C ALA A 116 5.10 -11.98 2.47
N LEU A 117 4.08 -12.30 3.27
CA LEU A 117 3.99 -11.87 4.68
C LEU A 117 5.24 -12.27 5.50
N PRO A 118 5.65 -13.57 5.52
CA PRO A 118 6.83 -14.03 6.25
C PRO A 118 8.14 -13.99 5.44
N LEU A 119 8.15 -13.38 4.24
CA LEU A 119 9.29 -13.40 3.31
C LEU A 119 9.77 -14.84 2.98
N GLY A 120 8.84 -15.71 2.60
CA GLY A 120 9.13 -17.12 2.29
C GLY A 120 9.48 -17.96 3.52
N GLY A 121 8.96 -17.60 4.70
CA GLY A 121 9.21 -18.32 5.96
C GLY A 121 10.44 -17.85 6.73
N ARG A 122 11.10 -16.77 6.28
CA ARG A 122 12.27 -16.18 6.95
C ARG A 122 11.91 -15.38 8.20
N TYR A 123 10.67 -14.90 8.28
CA TYR A 123 10.12 -14.25 9.46
C TYR A 123 9.16 -15.19 10.18
N ASP A 124 9.39 -15.33 11.49
CA ASP A 124 8.52 -16.10 12.35
C ASP A 124 7.18 -15.38 12.54
N MET A 125 6.11 -16.04 12.12
CA MET A 125 4.74 -15.54 12.27
C MET A 125 4.10 -15.97 13.59
N ALA A 126 4.77 -16.79 14.41
CA ALA A 126 4.27 -17.25 15.71
C ALA A 126 4.08 -16.10 16.72
N MET A 127 4.69 -14.94 16.46
CA MET A 127 4.44 -13.70 17.21
C MET A 127 3.02 -13.14 17.01
N TYR A 128 2.27 -13.63 16.01
CA TYR A 128 0.89 -13.25 15.73
C TYR A 128 -0.04 -14.43 16.05
N SER A 129 -1.18 -14.11 16.64
CA SER A 129 -2.26 -15.07 16.88
C SER A 129 -2.84 -15.57 15.57
N ALA A 130 -3.43 -16.76 15.60
CA ALA A 130 -4.21 -17.29 14.47
C ALA A 130 -5.35 -16.34 14.05
N GLU A 131 -5.90 -15.58 15.01
CA GLU A 131 -6.91 -14.55 14.78
C GLU A 131 -6.34 -13.40 13.93
N ALA A 132 -5.18 -12.83 14.28
CA ALA A 132 -4.55 -11.77 13.49
C ALA A 132 -4.19 -12.22 12.07
N ILE A 133 -3.74 -13.46 11.90
CA ILE A 133 -3.49 -14.04 10.56
C ILE A 133 -4.80 -14.20 9.77
N ALA A 134 -5.87 -14.67 10.42
CA ALA A 134 -7.19 -14.78 9.80
C ALA A 134 -7.75 -13.41 9.41
N ASP A 135 -7.50 -12.38 10.20
CA ASP A 135 -7.91 -11.00 9.89
C ASP A 135 -7.24 -10.46 8.64
N VAL A 136 -5.94 -10.74 8.43
CA VAL A 136 -5.25 -10.33 7.19
C VAL A 136 -5.82 -11.05 5.98
N LYS A 137 -6.03 -12.37 6.07
CA LYS A 137 -6.64 -13.14 4.99
C LYS A 137 -8.06 -12.64 4.69
N GLY A 138 -8.84 -12.38 5.73
CA GLY A 138 -10.18 -11.82 5.62
C GLY A 138 -10.19 -10.44 4.96
N PHE A 139 -9.23 -9.58 5.32
CA PHE A 139 -9.04 -8.28 4.67
C PHE A 139 -8.71 -8.46 3.18
N TRP A 140 -7.74 -9.31 2.85
CA TRP A 140 -7.36 -9.62 1.47
C TRP A 140 -8.56 -10.12 0.65
N CYS A 141 -9.28 -11.13 1.14
CA CYS A 141 -10.48 -11.66 0.48
C CYS A 141 -11.61 -10.62 0.37
N THR A 142 -11.73 -9.70 1.33
CA THR A 142 -12.74 -8.63 1.26
C THR A 142 -12.53 -7.71 0.06
N PHE A 143 -11.26 -7.44 -0.31
CA PHE A 143 -10.90 -6.50 -1.38
C PHE A 143 -10.52 -7.16 -2.71
N ILE A 144 -10.08 -8.41 -2.68
CA ILE A 144 -9.57 -9.12 -3.86
C ILE A 144 -10.44 -10.34 -4.18
N GLY A 145 -10.96 -11.05 -3.17
CA GLY A 145 -12.04 -12.05 -3.26
C GLY A 145 -12.01 -12.95 -4.49
N ASP A 146 -12.91 -12.66 -5.44
CA ASP A 146 -13.18 -13.43 -6.67
C ASP A 146 -12.41 -12.92 -7.90
N ALA A 147 -11.39 -12.08 -7.71
CA ALA A 147 -10.60 -11.56 -8.81
C ALA A 147 -9.89 -12.72 -9.55
N PRO A 148 -9.92 -12.76 -10.90
CA PRO A 148 -9.18 -13.75 -11.65
C PRO A 148 -7.70 -13.73 -11.23
N ALA A 149 -7.06 -14.90 -11.28
CA ALA A 149 -5.64 -15.04 -10.99
C ALA A 149 -4.82 -14.22 -12.01
N GLY A 150 -4.53 -12.96 -11.66
CA GLY A 150 -3.83 -12.01 -12.51
C GLY A 150 -4.62 -10.74 -12.78
N LEU A 151 -4.23 -9.65 -12.12
CA LEU A 151 -4.53 -8.27 -12.51
C LEU A 151 -3.23 -7.46 -12.52
N PRO A 152 -3.11 -6.43 -13.37
CA PRO A 152 -1.91 -5.60 -13.48
C PRO A 152 -1.66 -4.80 -12.18
N SER A 153 -0.41 -4.77 -11.72
CA SER A 153 -0.03 -4.36 -10.35
C SER A 153 0.88 -3.12 -10.29
N GLU A 154 0.79 -2.38 -9.17
CA GLU A 154 1.65 -1.26 -8.74
C GLU A 154 1.85 -1.31 -7.19
N ALA A 155 3.03 -0.89 -6.69
CA ALA A 155 3.74 -1.32 -5.44
C ALA A 155 3.33 -0.59 -4.12
N GLY A 156 3.50 -1.02 -2.83
CA GLY A 156 4.53 -1.79 -2.05
C GLY A 156 4.88 -1.27 -0.59
N LYS A 157 6.01 -1.73 0.07
CA LYS A 157 6.92 -1.19 1.19
C LYS A 157 6.78 -1.76 2.62
N PRO A 158 7.85 -2.12 3.41
CA PRO A 158 8.88 -3.19 3.34
C PRO A 158 9.33 -3.80 4.72
N THR A 159 8.52 -4.27 5.61
CA THR A 159 7.10 -4.30 5.66
C THR A 159 6.93 -5.02 6.99
N THR A 160 6.36 -4.39 8.02
CA THR A 160 5.16 -5.07 8.48
C THR A 160 4.39 -5.30 7.20
N PRO A 161 4.23 -6.54 6.69
CA PRO A 161 3.68 -6.77 5.36
C PRO A 161 2.41 -5.98 5.28
N LYS A 162 2.59 -4.86 4.58
CA LYS A 162 1.64 -3.80 4.50
C LYS A 162 1.14 -4.03 3.12
N VAL A 163 0.06 -4.76 3.10
CA VAL A 163 -0.68 -5.01 1.90
C VAL A 163 -1.25 -3.66 1.48
N TYR A 164 -1.05 -3.27 0.23
CA TYR A 164 -1.76 -2.17 -0.40
C TYR A 164 -2.61 -2.76 -1.50
N ILE A 165 -3.89 -2.42 -1.51
CA ILE A 165 -4.84 -2.87 -2.51
C ILE A 165 -5.36 -1.61 -3.19
N SER A 166 -5.26 -1.53 -4.51
CA SER A 166 -5.90 -0.49 -5.32
C SER A 166 -7.34 -0.91 -5.56
N PRO A 167 -8.35 -0.32 -4.88
CA PRO A 167 -9.72 -0.79 -5.00
C PRO A 167 -10.29 -0.55 -6.40
N ALA A 168 -9.79 0.46 -7.12
CA ALA A 168 -10.21 0.82 -8.47
C ALA A 168 -10.11 -0.35 -9.47
N SER A 169 -9.20 -1.30 -9.24
CA SER A 169 -9.05 -2.49 -10.09
C SER A 169 -10.09 -3.59 -9.81
N PHE A 170 -10.82 -3.52 -8.70
CA PHE A 170 -11.67 -4.60 -8.21
C PHE A 170 -13.10 -4.16 -7.88
N ARG A 171 -13.42 -2.87 -8.02
CA ARG A 171 -14.65 -2.26 -7.51
C ARG A 171 -15.32 -1.39 -8.55
N LYS A 172 -16.63 -1.28 -8.45
CA LYS A 172 -17.44 -0.43 -9.33
C LYS A 172 -17.31 1.05 -8.95
N ASN A 173 -17.35 1.35 -7.65
CA ASN A 173 -17.34 2.71 -7.13
C ASN A 173 -16.84 2.75 -5.66
N ASP A 174 -16.64 3.96 -5.13
CA ASP A 174 -16.15 4.21 -3.78
C ASP A 174 -17.19 3.93 -2.68
N ALA A 175 -18.48 3.96 -3.00
CA ALA A 175 -19.54 3.48 -2.12
C ALA A 175 -19.42 1.97 -1.85
N GLU A 176 -19.08 1.16 -2.86
CA GLU A 176 -18.80 -0.27 -2.69
C GLU A 176 -17.58 -0.50 -1.78
N VAL A 177 -16.54 0.34 -1.90
CA VAL A 177 -15.36 0.27 -1.03
C VAL A 177 -15.74 0.52 0.43
N LEU A 178 -16.59 1.52 0.69
CA LEU A 178 -17.14 1.81 2.03
C LEU A 178 -17.92 0.63 2.59
N GLN A 179 -18.85 0.08 1.80
CA GLN A 179 -19.65 -1.06 2.23
C GLN A 179 -18.79 -2.26 2.61
N ARG A 180 -17.73 -2.53 1.84
CA ARG A 180 -16.80 -3.64 2.11
C ARG A 180 -15.97 -3.40 3.36
N LEU A 181 -15.45 -2.18 3.57
CA LEU A 181 -14.79 -1.80 4.82
C LEU A 181 -15.71 -2.01 6.02
N ARG A 182 -16.96 -1.55 5.94
CA ARG A 182 -17.95 -1.74 7.01
C ARG A 182 -18.21 -3.21 7.30
N ARG A 183 -18.45 -4.03 6.28
CA ARG A 183 -18.63 -5.49 6.45
C ARG A 183 -17.41 -6.15 7.08
N TYR A 184 -16.22 -5.74 6.65
CA TYR A 184 -14.97 -6.22 7.24
C TYR A 184 -14.91 -5.88 8.74
N PHE A 185 -15.12 -4.62 9.13
CA PHE A 185 -15.06 -4.20 10.52
C PHE A 185 -16.18 -4.79 11.38
N ALA A 186 -17.38 -5.01 10.84
CA ALA A 186 -18.50 -5.61 11.54
C ALA A 186 -18.26 -7.06 12.00
N THR A 187 -17.29 -7.74 11.37
CA THR A 187 -16.96 -9.14 11.66
C THR A 187 -15.71 -9.30 12.53
N ARG A 188 -15.10 -8.19 12.98
CA ARG A 188 -13.92 -8.22 13.85
C ARG A 188 -14.32 -8.24 15.32
N LYS A 189 -13.47 -8.80 16.18
CA LYS A 189 -13.69 -8.91 17.64
C LYS A 189 -13.95 -7.56 18.34
N ASN A 190 -13.42 -6.47 17.79
CA ASN A 190 -13.59 -5.10 18.28
C ASN A 190 -14.58 -4.28 17.43
N ALA A 191 -15.56 -4.92 16.79
CA ALA A 191 -16.57 -4.28 15.96
C ALA A 191 -17.29 -3.14 16.71
N ASP A 192 -17.56 -3.31 17.99
CA ASP A 192 -18.14 -2.30 18.89
C ASP A 192 -17.35 -0.97 18.90
N LYS A 193 -16.03 -1.04 18.75
CA LYS A 193 -15.14 0.14 18.69
C LYS A 193 -14.84 0.60 17.26
N MET A 194 -14.86 -0.32 16.31
CA MET A 194 -14.53 -0.02 14.90
C MET A 194 -15.72 0.56 14.14
N LEU A 195 -16.94 0.11 14.41
CA LEU A 195 -18.14 0.58 13.70
C LEU A 195 -18.43 2.07 13.95
N PRO A 196 -18.31 2.62 15.17
CA PRO A 196 -18.44 4.07 15.36
C PRO A 196 -17.38 4.88 14.61
N GLN A 197 -16.15 4.37 14.48
CA GLN A 197 -15.11 5.00 13.66
C GLN A 197 -15.46 4.93 12.16
N MET A 198 -16.05 3.81 11.73
CA MET A 198 -16.55 3.65 10.36
C MET A 198 -17.71 4.62 10.07
N ASP A 199 -18.62 4.85 11.03
CA ASP A 199 -19.72 5.81 10.89
C ASP A 199 -19.17 7.22 10.66
N ASN A 200 -18.23 7.67 11.50
CA ASN A 200 -17.57 8.96 11.36
C ASN A 200 -16.82 9.09 10.02
N TYR A 201 -16.17 8.01 9.58
CA TYR A 201 -15.44 7.99 8.32
C TYR A 201 -16.38 8.08 7.10
N GLU A 202 -17.50 7.36 7.12
CA GLU A 202 -18.52 7.45 6.07
C GLU A 202 -19.15 8.83 6.04
N GLU A 203 -19.52 9.38 7.19
CA GLU A 203 -20.10 10.72 7.28
C GLU A 203 -19.14 11.78 6.74
N ALA A 204 -17.86 11.73 7.13
CA ALA A 204 -16.85 12.64 6.63
C ALA A 204 -16.75 12.58 5.10
N LEU A 205 -16.76 11.39 4.51
CA LEU A 205 -16.68 11.24 3.06
C LEU A 205 -17.96 11.68 2.36
N ARG A 206 -19.15 11.39 2.91
CA ARG A 206 -20.42 11.93 2.39
C ARG A 206 -20.41 13.46 2.41
N ARG A 207 -19.85 14.07 3.47
CA ARG A 207 -19.73 15.53 3.58
C ARG A 207 -18.73 16.13 2.60
N ILE A 208 -17.59 15.48 2.38
CA ILE A 208 -16.54 15.98 1.47
C ILE A 208 -16.95 15.80 0.01
N TYR A 209 -17.45 14.62 -0.35
CA TYR A 209 -17.65 14.21 -1.74
C TYR A 209 -19.12 14.28 -2.19
N GLY A 210 -20.07 14.13 -1.28
CA GLY A 210 -21.48 13.93 -1.62
C GLY A 210 -21.79 12.48 -2.01
N GLU A 211 -23.05 12.08 -1.81
CA GLU A 211 -23.50 10.69 -2.03
C GLU A 211 -23.47 10.30 -3.52
N GLU A 212 -24.02 11.14 -4.40
CA GLU A 212 -24.02 10.93 -5.86
C GLU A 212 -22.60 10.69 -6.41
N PHE A 213 -21.62 11.45 -5.93
CA PHE A 213 -20.24 11.30 -6.39
C PHE A 213 -19.62 9.98 -5.89
N LEU A 214 -19.83 9.61 -4.63
CA LEU A 214 -19.36 8.32 -4.07
C LEU A 214 -19.95 7.10 -4.80
N GLU A 215 -21.18 7.19 -5.28
CA GLU A 215 -21.86 6.12 -6.02
C GLU A 215 -21.48 6.06 -7.50
N SER A 216 -21.00 7.17 -8.07
CA SER A 216 -20.69 7.29 -9.50
C SER A 216 -19.20 7.12 -9.81
N THR A 217 -18.30 7.34 -8.84
CA THR A 217 -16.85 7.27 -9.05
C THR A 217 -16.18 6.13 -8.30
N GLY A 218 -15.05 5.63 -8.81
CA GLY A 218 -14.22 4.59 -8.18
C GLY A 218 -12.75 4.98 -7.99
N ASN A 219 -12.43 6.28 -8.03
CA ASN A 219 -11.07 6.81 -7.96
C ASN A 219 -10.84 7.83 -6.82
N ILE A 220 -11.74 7.90 -5.83
CA ILE A 220 -11.48 8.69 -4.61
C ILE A 220 -10.40 8.00 -3.78
N ARG A 221 -10.46 6.67 -3.64
CA ARG A 221 -9.41 5.89 -2.97
C ARG A 221 -8.36 5.39 -3.93
N PHE A 222 -7.12 5.82 -3.70
CA PHE A 222 -5.97 5.33 -4.43
C PHE A 222 -5.52 3.95 -3.89
N TYR A 223 -5.49 3.79 -2.57
CA TYR A 223 -5.22 2.51 -1.91
C TYR A 223 -6.04 2.33 -0.63
N VAL A 224 -6.31 1.08 -0.28
CA VAL A 224 -6.58 0.66 1.10
C VAL A 224 -5.47 -0.30 1.50
N SER A 225 -4.89 -0.09 2.67
CA SER A 225 -3.79 -0.91 3.17
C SER A 225 -4.07 -1.46 4.56
N CYS A 226 -3.48 -2.60 4.88
CA CYS A 226 -3.47 -3.15 6.23
C CYS A 226 -2.04 -3.58 6.60
N ALA A 227 -1.69 -3.50 7.89
CA ALA A 227 -0.42 -4.00 8.42
C ALA A 227 -0.66 -4.68 9.77
N LEU A 228 0.03 -5.80 10.02
CA LEU A 228 0.02 -6.53 11.29
C LEU A 228 0.86 -5.84 12.38
N ALA A 229 0.24 -5.18 13.34
CA ALA A 229 0.97 -4.53 14.43
C ALA A 229 0.34 -4.88 15.77
N ASN A 230 1.17 -5.33 16.72
CA ASN A 230 0.75 -5.69 18.08
C ASN A 230 -0.43 -6.68 18.10
N ASP A 231 -0.32 -7.76 17.32
CA ASP A 231 -1.36 -8.80 17.19
C ASP A 231 -2.72 -8.28 16.67
N GLN A 232 -2.71 -7.17 15.93
CA GLN A 232 -3.90 -6.56 15.35
C GLN A 232 -3.63 -6.02 13.95
N LEU A 233 -4.69 -5.74 13.19
CA LEU A 233 -4.57 -5.04 11.91
C LEU A 233 -4.72 -3.54 12.08
N ARG A 234 -3.72 -2.81 11.58
CA ARG A 234 -3.82 -1.37 11.33
C ARG A 234 -4.24 -1.13 9.87
N VAL A 235 -5.46 -0.67 9.66
CA VAL A 235 -5.98 -0.29 8.34
C VAL A 235 -5.71 1.19 8.06
N VAL A 236 -5.29 1.53 6.84
CA VAL A 236 -5.07 2.91 6.37
C VAL A 236 -5.62 3.07 4.97
N THR A 237 -6.37 4.14 4.73
CA THR A 237 -6.90 4.51 3.41
C THR A 237 -6.12 5.70 2.84
N TYR A 238 -5.86 5.68 1.54
CA TYR A 238 -5.20 6.75 0.80
C TYR A 238 -6.22 7.36 -0.16
N LEU A 239 -6.53 8.64 0.04
CA LEU A 239 -7.45 9.38 -0.81
C LEU A 239 -6.68 10.13 -1.91
N CYS A 240 -7.30 10.31 -3.06
CA CYS A 240 -6.80 11.07 -4.21
C CYS A 240 -7.36 12.50 -4.16
N PRO A 241 -6.59 13.50 -3.69
CA PRO A 241 -7.08 14.89 -3.61
C PRO A 241 -7.40 15.47 -4.99
N GLN A 242 -6.74 15.01 -6.06
CA GLN A 242 -7.02 15.44 -7.43
C GLN A 242 -8.42 15.04 -7.88
N THR A 243 -8.97 13.94 -7.35
CA THR A 243 -10.35 13.53 -7.63
C THR A 243 -11.35 14.56 -7.08
N LEU A 244 -11.10 15.10 -5.89
CA LEU A 244 -11.94 16.16 -5.31
C LEU A 244 -11.85 17.45 -6.14
N ALA A 245 -10.63 17.90 -6.47
CA ALA A 245 -10.44 19.11 -7.26
C ALA A 245 -11.16 19.06 -8.62
N ARG A 246 -11.11 17.91 -9.30
CA ARG A 246 -11.83 17.69 -10.57
C ARG A 246 -13.35 17.77 -10.40
N GLU A 247 -13.88 17.22 -9.32
CA GLU A 247 -15.30 17.28 -9.02
C GLU A 247 -15.76 18.71 -8.70
N GLU A 248 -14.99 19.45 -7.90
CA GLU A 248 -15.28 20.86 -7.61
C GLU A 248 -15.27 21.73 -8.87
N GLU A 249 -14.32 21.50 -9.78
CA GLU A 249 -14.29 22.16 -11.09
C GLU A 249 -15.51 21.80 -11.95
N ALA A 250 -15.94 20.54 -11.94
CA ALA A 250 -17.11 20.09 -12.68
C ALA A 250 -18.40 20.74 -12.15
N ARG A 251 -18.58 20.83 -10.83
CA ARG A 251 -19.73 21.51 -10.20
C ARG A 251 -19.82 22.98 -10.58
N LYS A 252 -18.68 23.69 -10.51
CA LYS A 252 -18.58 25.09 -10.96
C LYS A 252 -19.00 25.27 -12.42
N ARG A 253 -18.60 24.36 -13.32
CA ARG A 253 -19.01 24.41 -14.74
C ARG A 253 -20.51 24.14 -14.94
N MET A 254 -21.12 23.37 -14.06
CA MET A 254 -22.56 23.04 -14.10
C MET A 254 -23.44 24.06 -13.34
N GLY A 255 -22.86 25.12 -12.78
CA GLY A 255 -23.59 26.12 -12.00
C GLY A 255 -24.16 25.58 -10.67
N ARG A 256 -23.53 24.54 -10.12
CA ARG A 256 -23.85 23.93 -8.82
C ARG A 256 -22.79 24.28 -7.78
#